data_AF-A0A382RJB7-F1
#
_entry.id   AF-A0A382RJB7-F1
#
_cell.length_a   1.000
_cell.length_b   1.000
_cell.length_c   1.000
_cell.angle_alpha   90.00
_cell.angle_beta   90.00
_cell.angle_gamma   90.00
#
_symmetry.space_group_name_H-M   'P 1'
#
loop_
_entity.id
_entity.type
_entity.pdbx_description
1 polymer ?
#
loop_
_entity_poly.entity_id
_entity_poly.type
_entity_poly.pdbx_seq_one_letter_code
_entity_poly.pdbx_strand_id
1 'polypeptide(L)'
;MDSKISDLSLIKDKDQYTIDDNFTLNVKFSLSGQIRDVFNEKNWTDAYEKNDNQFKLKYGIKIVSSGLRKHDIVKPINTYRKASIFWTRNPKLVNPMKEKRIWVQVAKNFEPYIKLTEEDVQKELFDFNE
;
A
#
# COMPACT_ATOMS: atom_id res chain seq x y z
N MET A 1 -10.01 13.87 9.69
CA MET A 1 -10.47 12.51 10.00
C MET A 1 -9.22 11.66 10.15
N ASP A 2 -8.99 11.05 11.31
CA ASP A 2 -7.70 10.40 11.59
C ASP A 2 -7.45 9.20 10.68
N SER A 3 -6.17 8.92 10.44
CA SER A 3 -5.75 7.76 9.64
C SER A 3 -6.01 6.46 10.41
N LYS A 4 -6.58 5.46 9.73
CA LYS A 4 -6.94 4.18 10.35
C LYS A 4 -6.74 3.01 9.39
N ILE A 5 -6.62 1.81 9.96
CA ILE A 5 -6.75 0.56 9.22
C ILE A 5 -8.25 0.27 9.06
N SER A 6 -8.70 0.01 7.85
CA SER A 6 -10.07 -0.38 7.52
C SER A 6 -10.09 -1.71 6.77
N ASP A 7 -11.27 -2.33 6.74
CA ASP A 7 -11.58 -3.50 5.90
C ASP A 7 -10.66 -4.70 6.13
N LEU A 8 -10.18 -4.85 7.37
CA LEU A 8 -9.34 -5.97 7.78
C LEU A 8 -10.14 -7.28 7.65
N SER A 9 -9.65 -8.16 6.79
CA SER A 9 -10.24 -9.46 6.52
C SER A 9 -9.16 -10.52 6.36
N LEU A 10 -9.49 -11.72 6.82
CA LEU A 10 -8.67 -12.92 6.66
C LEU A 10 -9.39 -13.83 5.67
N ILE A 11 -8.78 -14.06 4.52
CA ILE A 11 -9.34 -14.87 3.43
C ILE A 11 -8.62 -16.21 3.43
N LYS A 12 -9.42 -17.27 3.48
CA LYS A 12 -8.96 -18.65 3.38
C LYS A 12 -8.93 -19.05 1.91
N ASP A 13 -7.99 -19.93 1.54
CA ASP A 13 -7.95 -20.54 0.22
C ASP A 13 -9.03 -21.62 0.01
N LYS A 14 -9.51 -22.24 1.09
CA LYS A 14 -10.58 -23.25 1.06
C LYS A 14 -11.42 -23.29 2.34
N ASP A 15 -12.61 -23.88 2.24
CA ASP A 15 -13.57 -23.95 3.36
C ASP A 15 -13.29 -25.11 4.32
N GLN A 16 -12.70 -26.20 3.83
CA GLN A 16 -12.42 -27.41 4.60
C GLN A 16 -10.98 -27.85 4.41
N TYR A 17 -10.37 -28.28 5.51
CA TYR A 17 -8.98 -28.76 5.56
C TYR A 17 -8.97 -30.16 6.18
N THR A 18 -8.15 -31.02 5.61
CA THR A 18 -7.74 -32.30 6.20
C THR A 18 -6.41 -32.13 6.94
N ILE A 19 -6.01 -33.12 7.72
CA ILE A 19 -4.85 -33.02 8.65
C ILE A 19 -3.53 -32.73 7.91
N ASP A 20 -3.39 -33.20 6.67
CA ASP A 20 -2.14 -33.07 5.89
C ASP A 20 -2.20 -31.95 4.85
N ASP A 21 -3.26 -31.12 4.89
CA ASP A 21 -3.42 -30.05 3.94
C ASP A 21 -2.54 -28.84 4.27
N ASN A 22 -1.82 -28.36 3.26
CA ASN A 22 -1.30 -27.00 3.28
C ASN A 22 -2.46 -26.00 3.21
N PHE A 23 -2.37 -24.92 3.99
CA PHE A 23 -3.33 -23.83 3.98
C PHE A 23 -2.65 -22.52 3.61
N THR A 24 -3.34 -21.70 2.82
CA THR A 24 -2.92 -20.34 2.49
C THR A 24 -3.92 -19.36 3.10
N LEU A 25 -3.41 -18.44 3.90
CA LEU A 25 -4.20 -17.32 4.42
C LEU A 25 -3.73 -16.05 3.75
N ASN A 26 -4.70 -15.29 3.24
CA ASN A 26 -4.46 -13.96 2.70
C ASN A 26 -5.06 -12.91 3.63
N VAL A 27 -4.28 -11.88 3.95
CA VAL A 27 -4.71 -10.76 4.79
C VAL A 27 -4.95 -9.55 3.91
N LYS A 28 -6.21 -9.11 3.85
CA LYS A 28 -6.59 -7.87 3.17
C LYS A 28 -6.94 -6.80 4.18
N PHE A 29 -6.46 -5.59 3.92
CA PHE A 29 -6.81 -4.39 4.67
C PHE A 29 -6.45 -3.15 3.86
N SER A 30 -6.95 -2.00 4.29
CA SER A 30 -6.65 -0.72 3.67
C SER A 30 -6.24 0.31 4.71
N LEU A 31 -5.35 1.23 4.34
CA LEU A 31 -5.12 2.45 5.10
C LEU A 31 -6.02 3.56 4.56
N SER A 32 -6.93 4.05 5.40
CA SER A 32 -7.92 5.07 5.07
C SER A 32 -7.80 6.30 5.99
N GLY A 33 -8.54 7.36 5.67
CA GLY A 33 -8.51 8.64 6.38
C GLY A 33 -7.43 9.58 5.86
N GLN A 34 -6.98 10.51 6.70
CA GLN A 34 -6.16 11.64 6.29
C GLN A 34 -4.92 11.27 5.49
N ILE A 35 -4.22 10.18 5.82
CA ILE A 35 -3.02 9.76 5.07
C ILE A 35 -3.29 9.50 3.59
N ARG A 36 -4.48 9.00 3.25
CA ARG A 36 -4.90 8.78 1.87
C ARG A 36 -5.32 10.11 1.24
N ASP A 37 -6.15 10.88 1.95
CA ASP A 37 -6.69 12.16 1.45
C ASP A 37 -5.60 13.18 1.12
N VAL A 38 -4.51 13.21 1.89
CA VAL A 38 -3.38 14.13 1.67
C VAL A 38 -2.37 13.60 0.65
N PHE A 39 -2.46 12.33 0.24
CA PHE A 39 -1.55 11.76 -0.76
C PHE A 39 -2.15 11.91 -2.16
N ASN A 40 -2.15 13.16 -2.66
CA ASN A 40 -2.77 13.59 -3.91
C ASN A 40 -1.80 14.39 -4.80
N GLU A 41 -2.16 14.62 -6.06
CA GLU A 41 -1.32 15.30 -7.05
C GLU A 41 -0.82 16.68 -6.60
N LYS A 42 -1.67 17.44 -5.91
CA LYS A 42 -1.33 18.77 -5.39
C LYS A 42 -0.18 18.65 -4.39
N ASN A 43 -0.35 17.78 -3.39
CA ASN A 43 0.65 17.61 -2.34
C ASN A 43 1.92 16.91 -2.84
N TRP A 44 1.83 16.03 -3.83
CA TRP A 44 3.02 15.48 -4.48
C TRP A 44 3.86 16.57 -5.14
N THR A 45 3.21 17.53 -5.79
CA THR A 45 3.91 18.63 -6.41
C THR A 45 4.57 19.54 -5.37
N ASP A 46 3.83 19.90 -4.33
CA ASP A 46 4.35 20.74 -3.25
C ASP A 46 5.51 20.06 -2.51
N ALA A 47 5.45 18.74 -2.33
CA ALA A 47 6.53 17.94 -1.75
C ALA A 47 7.76 17.93 -2.67
N TYR A 48 7.55 17.76 -3.98
CA TYR A 48 8.62 17.75 -4.97
C TYR A 48 9.38 19.09 -5.03
N GLU A 49 8.66 20.20 -5.04
CA GLU A 49 9.24 21.56 -5.01
C GLU A 49 10.07 21.80 -3.74
N LYS A 50 9.74 21.11 -2.65
CA LYS A 50 10.47 21.16 -1.37
C LYS A 50 11.58 20.10 -1.26
N ASN A 51 11.86 19.35 -2.32
CA ASN A 51 12.80 18.22 -2.35
C ASN A 51 12.43 17.04 -1.43
N ASP A 52 11.17 16.96 -1.01
CA ASP A 52 10.63 15.81 -0.27
C ASP A 52 10.03 14.80 -1.25
N ASN A 53 10.92 14.01 -1.86
CA ASN A 53 10.58 13.18 -3.03
C ASN A 53 10.26 11.72 -2.67
N GLN A 54 10.25 11.34 -1.40
CA GLN A 54 10.16 9.94 -1.00
C GLN A 54 9.22 9.73 0.19
N PHE A 55 8.30 8.80 0.02
CA PHE A 55 7.44 8.30 1.09
C PHE A 55 7.73 6.81 1.31
N LYS A 56 7.96 6.39 2.56
CA LYS A 56 8.21 4.99 2.91
C LYS A 56 7.25 4.54 4.00
N LEU A 57 6.47 3.50 3.69
CA LEU A 57 5.53 2.88 4.60
C LEU A 57 6.04 1.49 5.00
N LYS A 58 6.41 1.31 6.27
CA LYS A 58 6.77 0.01 6.84
C LYS A 58 5.55 -0.60 7.52
N TYR A 59 5.34 -1.90 7.33
CA TYR A 59 4.25 -2.62 7.98
C TYR A 59 4.68 -4.05 8.30
N GLY A 60 3.99 -4.63 9.29
CA GLY A 60 4.18 -6.00 9.71
C GLY A 60 2.85 -6.72 9.89
N ILE A 61 2.79 -7.97 9.46
CA ILE A 61 1.62 -8.85 9.60
C ILE A 61 2.02 -10.02 10.48
N LYS A 62 1.25 -10.24 11.54
CA LYS A 62 1.49 -11.28 12.53
C LYS A 62 0.20 -12.02 12.84
N ILE A 63 0.22 -13.34 12.69
CA ILE A 63 -0.90 -14.21 13.05
C ILE A 63 -0.57 -14.90 14.37
N VAL A 64 -1.44 -14.70 15.36
CA VAL A 64 -1.32 -15.28 16.70
C VAL A 64 -2.53 -16.15 16.99
N SER A 65 -2.32 -17.20 17.79
CA SER A 65 -3.41 -18.04 18.28
C SER A 65 -4.34 -17.29 19.22
N SER A 66 -5.63 -17.63 19.15
CA SER A 66 -6.63 -17.20 20.13
C SER A 66 -6.56 -18.11 21.35
N GLY A 67 -6.48 -17.53 22.56
CA GLY A 67 -6.43 -18.28 23.82
C GLY A 67 -5.70 -17.53 24.95
N LEU A 68 -5.66 -18.17 26.13
CA LEU A 68 -4.99 -17.65 27.34
C LEU A 68 -3.47 -17.47 27.15
N ARG A 69 -2.84 -18.32 26.33
CA ARG A 69 -1.43 -18.20 25.94
C ARG A 69 -1.33 -18.01 24.42
N LYS A 70 -1.15 -16.76 24.00
CA LYS A 70 -0.91 -16.40 22.61
C LYS A 70 0.47 -16.91 22.18
N HIS A 71 0.52 -17.62 21.06
CA HIS A 71 1.75 -18.00 20.39
C HIS A 71 1.65 -17.68 18.90
N ASP A 72 2.79 -17.55 18.25
CA ASP A 72 2.88 -17.19 16.83
C ASP A 72 2.59 -18.44 16.01
N ILE A 73 1.59 -18.37 15.13
CA ILE A 73 1.19 -19.50 14.28
C ILE A 73 2.14 -19.63 13.09
N VAL A 74 2.57 -18.50 12.54
CA VAL A 74 3.48 -18.43 11.39
C VAL A 74 4.55 -17.35 11.61
N LYS A 75 5.62 -17.42 10.82
CA LYS A 75 6.65 -16.39 10.80
C LYS A 75 6.03 -15.03 10.40
N PRO A 76 6.25 -13.95 11.18
CA PRO A 76 5.74 -12.64 10.83
C PRO A 76 6.29 -12.13 9.50
N ILE A 77 5.45 -11.46 8.72
CA ILE A 77 5.87 -10.73 7.52
C ILE A 77 6.23 -9.31 7.96
N ASN A 78 7.42 -8.85 7.62
CA ASN A 78 7.83 -7.45 7.80
C ASN A 78 8.32 -6.94 6.45
N THR A 79 7.65 -5.92 5.91
CA THR A 79 8.01 -5.38 4.60
C THR A 79 7.73 -3.87 4.54
N TYR A 80 7.98 -3.28 3.38
CA TYR A 80 7.72 -1.87 3.14
C TYR A 80 7.23 -1.61 1.71
N ARG A 81 6.49 -0.52 1.55
CA ARG A 81 6.20 0.10 0.26
C ARG A 81 6.91 1.45 0.20
N LYS A 82 7.42 1.80 -0.97
CA LYS A 82 8.08 3.08 -1.20
C LYS A 82 7.38 3.81 -2.35
N ALA A 83 6.95 5.03 -2.11
CA ALA A 83 6.51 5.92 -3.17
C ALA A 83 7.63 6.92 -3.48
N SER A 84 8.04 6.99 -4.74
CA SER A 84 9.02 7.97 -5.23
C SER A 84 8.27 8.98 -6.08
N ILE A 85 8.40 10.25 -5.73
CA ILE A 85 7.82 11.38 -6.47
C ILE A 85 8.86 11.84 -7.50
N PHE A 86 8.45 12.01 -8.75
CA PHE A 86 9.35 12.36 -9.84
C PHE A 86 8.66 13.24 -10.89
N TRP A 87 9.48 13.98 -11.64
CA TRP A 87 9.01 14.77 -12.76
C TRP A 87 8.99 13.93 -14.05
N THR A 88 7.98 14.08 -14.90
CA THR A 88 7.83 13.31 -16.14
C THR A 88 7.23 14.13 -17.27
N ARG A 89 7.65 13.90 -18.53
CA ARG A 89 6.98 14.51 -19.71
C ARG A 89 5.92 13.61 -20.35
N ASN A 90 5.60 12.48 -19.72
CA ASN A 90 4.68 11.51 -20.32
C ASN A 90 3.23 12.06 -20.33
N PRO A 91 2.64 12.33 -21.51
CA PRO A 91 1.29 12.89 -21.61
C PRO A 91 0.19 11.95 -21.08
N LYS A 92 0.49 10.65 -20.89
CA LYS A 92 -0.45 9.68 -20.30
C LYS A 92 -0.50 9.75 -18.78
N LEU A 93 0.55 10.28 -18.13
CA LEU A 93 0.66 10.39 -16.68
C LEU A 93 0.33 11.81 -16.22
N VAL A 94 0.76 12.80 -17.00
CA VAL A 94 0.54 14.21 -16.69
C VAL A 94 -0.17 14.85 -17.88
N ASN A 95 -1.23 15.60 -17.60
CA ASN A 95 -1.97 16.31 -18.65
C ASN A 95 -1.02 17.33 -19.31
N PRO A 96 -0.86 17.34 -20.65
CA PRO A 96 -0.04 18.31 -21.37
C PRO A 96 -0.41 19.78 -21.10
N MET A 97 -1.67 20.04 -20.71
CA MET A 97 -2.19 21.36 -20.37
C MET A 97 -2.01 21.73 -18.88
N LYS A 98 -1.60 20.79 -18.02
CA LYS A 98 -1.24 21.09 -16.63
C LYS A 98 0.19 21.64 -16.60
N GLU A 99 0.40 22.75 -15.90
CA GLU A 99 1.74 23.36 -15.74
C GLU A 99 2.71 22.42 -15.00
N LYS A 100 2.19 21.63 -14.06
CA LYS A 100 2.97 20.78 -13.15
C LYS A 100 3.00 19.34 -13.66
N ARG A 101 4.22 18.81 -13.80
CA ARG A 101 4.49 17.51 -14.43
C ARG A 101 5.04 16.48 -13.44
N ILE A 102 4.44 16.40 -12.26
CA ILE A 102 4.88 15.54 -11.17
C ILE A 102 4.01 14.29 -11.11
N TRP A 103 4.64 13.13 -10.88
CA TRP A 103 3.96 11.85 -10.74
C TRP A 103 4.63 10.96 -9.69
N VAL A 104 4.00 9.83 -9.39
CA VAL A 104 4.45 8.90 -8.33
C VAL A 104 4.65 7.50 -8.88
N GLN A 105 5.75 6.88 -8.46
CA GLN A 105 6.04 5.47 -8.67
C GLN A 105 5.97 4.76 -7.32
N VAL A 106 5.13 3.74 -7.18
CA VAL A 106 5.01 2.92 -5.98
C VAL A 106 5.79 1.64 -6.18
N ALA A 107 6.76 1.37 -5.33
CA ALA A 107 7.52 0.12 -5.32
C ALA A 107 7.01 -0.82 -4.21
N LYS A 108 6.66 -2.05 -4.58
CA LYS A 108 6.31 -3.15 -3.68
C LYS A 108 7.31 -4.28 -3.90
N ASN A 109 7.95 -4.77 -2.83
CA ASN A 109 8.91 -5.88 -2.93
C ASN A 109 9.96 -5.67 -4.06
N PHE A 110 10.48 -4.45 -4.19
CA PHE A 110 11.44 -4.01 -5.23
C PHE A 110 10.90 -3.89 -6.67
N GLU A 111 9.63 -4.17 -6.90
CA GLU A 111 8.99 -3.99 -8.21
C GLU A 111 8.32 -2.61 -8.31
N PRO A 112 8.67 -1.79 -9.31
CA PRO A 112 8.10 -0.46 -9.50
C PRO A 112 6.79 -0.50 -10.29
N TYR A 113 5.77 0.19 -9.77
CA TYR A 113 4.47 0.36 -10.39
C TYR A 113 4.19 1.84 -10.63
N ILE A 114 3.77 2.16 -11.86
CA ILE A 114 3.33 3.51 -12.24
C ILE A 114 1.90 3.39 -12.74
N LYS A 115 0.96 3.95 -11.98
CA LYS A 115 -0.46 3.98 -12.35
C LYS A 115 -0.78 5.26 -13.12
N LEU A 116 -1.92 5.28 -13.81
CA LEU A 116 -2.33 6.40 -14.66
C LEU A 116 -3.21 7.43 -13.95
N THR A 117 -3.80 7.07 -12.81
CA THR A 117 -4.72 7.92 -12.04
C THR A 117 -4.25 8.04 -10.60
N GLU A 118 -4.62 9.14 -9.95
CA GLU A 118 -4.32 9.36 -8.53
C GLU A 118 -4.93 8.26 -7.65
N GLU A 119 -6.18 7.88 -7.93
CA GLU A 119 -6.91 6.87 -7.17
C GLU A 119 -6.20 5.52 -7.25
N ASP A 120 -5.69 5.13 -8.41
CA ASP A 120 -4.97 3.86 -8.56
C ASP A 120 -3.59 3.92 -7.90
N VAL A 121 -2.90 5.07 -7.91
CA VAL A 121 -1.68 5.26 -7.11
C VAL A 121 -1.98 5.08 -5.62
N GLN A 122 -3.05 5.70 -5.13
CA GLN A 122 -3.47 5.60 -3.73
C GLN A 122 -3.83 4.15 -3.36
N LYS A 123 -4.60 3.43 -4.19
CA LYS A 123 -4.89 2.00 -3.99
C LYS A 123 -3.61 1.18 -3.99
N GLU A 124 -2.71 1.42 -4.94
CA GLU A 124 -1.44 0.71 -5.02
C GLU A 124 -0.62 0.92 -3.74
N LEU A 125 -0.58 2.13 -3.19
CA LEU A 125 0.19 2.42 -1.97
C LEU A 125 -0.49 1.90 -0.69
N PHE A 126 -1.81 2.08 -0.57
CA PHE A 126 -2.54 1.95 0.70
C PHE A 126 -3.51 0.76 0.80
N ASP A 127 -3.70 -0.04 -0.26
CA ASP A 127 -4.49 -1.27 -0.21
C ASP A 127 -3.59 -2.51 -0.19
N PHE A 128 -3.83 -3.40 0.78
CA PHE A 128 -3.00 -4.55 1.10
C PHE A 128 -3.74 -5.85 0.79
N ASN A 129 -2.99 -6.79 0.23
CA ASN A 129 -3.45 -8.10 -0.18
C ASN A 129 -2.22 -9.01 -0.11
N GLU A 130 -1.88 -9.44 1.11
CA GLU A 130 -0.64 -10.16 1.44
C GLU A 130 -0.92 -11.60 1.83
#